data_AF-E5XQC9-F1
#
_entry.id   AF-E5XQC9-F1
#
_cell.length_a   1.000
_cell.length_b   1.000
_cell.length_c   1.000
_cell.angle_alpha   90.00
_cell.angle_beta   90.00
_cell.angle_gamma   90.00
#
_symmetry.space_group_name_H-M   'P 1'
#
loop_
_entity.id
_entity.type
_entity.pdbx_description
1 polymer ?
#
loop_
_entity_poly.entity_id
_entity_poly.type
_entity_poly.pdbx_seq_one_letter_code
_entity_poly.pdbx_strand_id
1 'polypeptide(L)'
;MRTLRPPFFLALVFMSLVSACSPEDQRPVGGASPLYPVPHAQLPPLSADSPKLPDGSILTYRSGRDVVLMFGGGSAQRIAFSADRFGGFSLTSDRRFAFAPFKEAPNGKEVGIAVVDLQTREMKVIRCACGRTLPGGGSTVLWWEYPDRIMTLDLRRGNPAPEILRVVKLPDSENDNSPRRTERKSPTIELLGASQGMVILQKLAQPELVSGGPYDLYVVQSDGSVRPLGQTPLPGVTAYASFRDDGKFFAYAMVQHLDASFRAWSVAVIDTTAWQTETSDIEDAPNPHAVPVINGMWWSPADALEVGYESWDHESPPGEIGLITKPNVYKFAENRWRQVTSDGATWVFDFTPKTAAVLVPTDPNKAFGAANLYLQADGKRWLLSEDASAPSGFVTGD
;
A
#
# COMPACT_ATOMS: atom_id res chain seq x y z
N MET A 1 -59.74 -19.55 41.32
CA MET A 1 -60.35 -18.40 40.60
C MET A 1 -59.50 -18.15 39.37
N ARG A 2 -59.92 -18.62 38.18
CA ARG A 2 -60.42 -17.80 37.05
C ARG A 2 -59.47 -16.60 36.76
N THR A 3 -58.74 -16.53 35.66
CA THR A 3 -59.25 -16.52 34.27
C THR A 3 -58.17 -16.83 33.23
N LEU A 4 -58.60 -17.49 32.14
CA LEU A 4 -57.89 -17.72 30.87
C LEU A 4 -57.77 -16.43 30.02
N ARG A 5 -56.79 -16.38 29.10
CA ARG A 5 -56.93 -16.02 27.66
C ARG A 5 -55.61 -16.27 26.87
N PRO A 6 -55.65 -16.40 25.51
CA PRO A 6 -54.94 -17.41 24.72
C PRO A 6 -53.83 -16.87 23.78
N PRO A 7 -53.09 -17.72 23.04
CA PRO A 7 -52.05 -17.30 22.09
C PRO A 7 -52.64 -16.80 20.76
N PHE A 8 -52.02 -15.75 20.21
CA PHE A 8 -52.29 -15.24 18.86
C PHE A 8 -51.45 -16.01 17.83
N PHE A 9 -52.14 -16.74 16.94
CA PHE A 9 -51.63 -17.20 15.65
C PHE A 9 -51.72 -16.04 14.65
N LEU A 10 -50.63 -15.76 13.92
CA LEU A 10 -50.69 -14.98 12.68
C LEU A 10 -50.14 -15.84 11.53
N ALA A 11 -51.06 -16.28 10.67
CA ALA A 11 -50.76 -16.88 9.39
C ALA A 11 -50.38 -15.75 8.41
N LEU A 12 -49.25 -15.88 7.70
CA LEU A 12 -48.91 -14.99 6.60
C LEU A 12 -48.91 -15.78 5.30
N VAL A 13 -49.75 -15.29 4.40
CA VAL A 13 -50.19 -15.89 3.14
C VAL A 13 -49.11 -15.73 2.08
N PHE A 14 -48.84 -16.83 1.36
CA PHE A 14 -48.12 -16.86 0.09
C PHE A 14 -48.89 -16.04 -0.96
N MET A 15 -48.24 -15.05 -1.57
CA MET A 15 -48.73 -14.43 -2.80
C MET A 15 -47.61 -14.41 -3.84
N SER A 16 -47.69 -15.40 -4.73
CA SER A 16 -46.85 -15.59 -5.90
C SER A 16 -47.26 -14.57 -6.98
N LEU A 17 -46.38 -13.63 -7.31
CA LEU A 17 -46.51 -12.79 -8.51
C LEU A 17 -45.52 -13.28 -9.55
N VAL A 18 -46.04 -14.03 -10.52
CA VAL A 18 -45.37 -14.35 -11.78
C VAL A 18 -45.61 -13.16 -12.71
N SER A 19 -44.57 -12.40 -13.03
CA SER A 19 -44.60 -11.41 -14.11
C SER A 19 -43.68 -11.91 -15.23
N ALA A 20 -44.31 -12.30 -16.33
CA ALA A 20 -43.67 -12.57 -17.60
C ALA A 20 -43.89 -11.35 -18.52
N CYS A 21 -42.81 -10.72 -18.98
CA CYS A 21 -42.81 -9.83 -20.14
C CYS A 21 -41.43 -9.82 -20.83
N SER A 22 -41.48 -10.28 -22.09
CA SER A 22 -40.65 -10.17 -23.29
C SER A 22 -39.11 -9.98 -23.27
N PRO A 23 -38.41 -10.66 -24.22
CA PRO A 23 -37.03 -10.38 -24.58
C PRO A 23 -36.99 -9.26 -25.64
N GLU A 24 -36.42 -8.10 -25.28
CA GLU A 24 -36.25 -6.97 -26.18
C GLU A 24 -34.76 -6.70 -26.43
N ASP A 25 -34.36 -6.97 -27.67
CA ASP A 25 -33.37 -6.25 -28.47
C ASP A 25 -31.94 -6.07 -27.91
N GLN A 26 -31.11 -7.12 -28.00
CA GLN A 26 -29.65 -7.00 -27.91
C GLN A 26 -29.09 -6.45 -29.23
N ARG A 27 -29.08 -5.11 -29.36
CA ARG A 27 -28.17 -4.45 -30.30
C ARG A 27 -26.74 -4.51 -29.75
N PRO A 28 -25.74 -4.94 -30.54
CA PRO A 28 -24.35 -4.82 -30.14
C PRO A 28 -23.98 -3.33 -30.15
N VAL A 29 -23.75 -2.76 -28.96
CA VAL A 29 -23.12 -1.44 -28.85
C VAL A 29 -21.65 -1.60 -29.22
N GLY A 30 -21.37 -1.42 -30.51
CA GLY A 30 -20.03 -1.23 -31.03
C GLY A 30 -19.46 0.13 -30.62
N GLY A 31 -18.16 0.15 -30.37
CA GLY A 31 -17.37 1.38 -30.35
C GLY A 31 -16.97 1.91 -28.98
N ALA A 32 -16.40 1.09 -28.10
CA ALA A 32 -15.56 1.64 -27.04
C ALA A 32 -14.29 2.20 -27.68
N SER A 33 -14.23 3.52 -27.87
CA SER A 33 -12.94 4.19 -28.07
C SER A 33 -12.06 3.81 -26.87
N PRO A 34 -10.88 3.22 -27.07
CA PRO A 34 -9.98 2.94 -25.97
C PRO A 34 -9.66 4.28 -25.29
N LEU A 35 -10.10 4.44 -24.04
CA LEU A 35 -9.66 5.51 -23.16
C LEU A 35 -8.19 5.25 -22.86
N TYR A 36 -7.31 5.64 -23.78
CA TYR A 36 -5.89 5.71 -23.48
C TYR A 36 -5.70 6.94 -22.59
N PRO A 37 -5.24 6.75 -21.34
CA PRO A 37 -4.78 7.90 -20.58
C PRO A 37 -3.56 8.45 -21.31
N VAL A 38 -3.66 9.69 -21.77
CA VAL A 38 -2.51 10.40 -22.31
C VAL A 38 -1.69 10.90 -21.11
N PRO A 39 -0.36 10.71 -21.10
CA PRO A 39 0.51 11.36 -20.13
C PRO A 39 0.18 12.85 -20.01
N HIS A 40 0.06 13.35 -18.78
CA HIS A 40 -0.46 14.69 -18.53
C HIS A 40 0.52 15.78 -18.99
N ALA A 41 1.83 15.54 -18.85
CA ALA A 41 2.88 16.43 -19.33
C ALA A 41 4.25 15.73 -19.41
N GLN A 42 5.12 16.25 -20.26
CA GLN A 42 6.57 16.03 -20.13
C GLN A 42 7.11 17.02 -19.08
N LEU A 43 7.72 16.50 -18.02
CA LEU A 43 8.38 17.33 -17.01
C LEU A 43 9.62 18.03 -17.61
N PRO A 44 9.93 19.27 -17.21
CA PRO A 44 11.07 20.03 -17.74
C PRO A 44 12.35 19.24 -17.50
N PRO A 45 13.23 19.05 -18.50
CA PRO A 45 14.37 18.15 -18.43
C PRO A 45 15.23 18.42 -17.20
N LEU A 46 15.85 17.37 -16.66
CA LEU A 46 16.81 17.55 -15.57
C LEU A 46 17.98 18.42 -16.05
N SER A 47 18.62 19.11 -15.09
CA SER A 47 19.83 19.86 -15.38
C SER A 47 20.85 18.99 -16.11
N ALA A 48 21.50 19.53 -17.14
CA ALA A 48 22.52 18.81 -17.90
C ALA A 48 23.69 18.31 -17.02
N ASP A 49 23.91 18.98 -15.88
CA ASP A 49 24.95 18.63 -14.90
C ASP A 49 24.47 17.63 -13.83
N SER A 50 23.20 17.21 -13.87
CA SER A 50 22.70 16.19 -12.95
C SER A 50 23.29 14.82 -13.28
N PRO A 51 23.67 14.02 -12.27
CA PRO A 51 24.07 12.64 -12.49
C PRO A 51 22.90 11.89 -13.13
N LYS A 52 23.22 10.90 -13.94
CA LYS A 52 22.20 10.03 -14.53
C LYS A 52 21.81 8.99 -13.51
N LEU A 53 20.53 8.65 -13.46
CA LEU A 53 20.10 7.41 -12.81
C LEU A 53 20.79 6.23 -13.51
N PRO A 54 21.28 5.21 -12.76
CA PRO A 54 21.90 4.03 -13.36
C PRO A 54 20.97 3.37 -14.38
N ASP A 55 21.56 2.80 -15.43
CA ASP A 55 20.81 2.12 -16.48
C ASP A 55 19.91 1.04 -15.88
N GLY A 56 18.67 0.94 -16.38
CA GLY A 56 17.67 -0.01 -15.88
C GLY A 56 16.99 0.37 -14.56
N SER A 57 17.44 1.42 -13.86
CA SER A 57 16.77 1.87 -12.62
C SER A 57 15.44 2.55 -12.92
N ILE A 58 14.45 2.37 -12.03
CA ILE A 58 13.13 2.97 -12.16
C ILE A 58 12.76 3.59 -10.83
N LEU A 59 12.52 4.90 -10.86
CA LEU A 59 12.09 5.69 -9.72
C LEU A 59 10.63 6.11 -9.96
N THR A 60 9.75 5.75 -9.04
CA THR A 60 8.38 6.28 -9.03
C THR A 60 8.29 7.33 -7.92
N TYR A 61 7.50 8.38 -8.07
CA TYR A 61 7.28 9.35 -7.00
C TYR A 61 6.04 10.19 -7.27
N ARG A 62 5.50 10.81 -6.23
CA ARG A 62 4.50 11.86 -6.38
C ARG A 62 5.20 13.21 -6.43
N SER A 63 4.73 14.11 -7.29
CA SER A 63 5.20 15.50 -7.44
C SER A 63 3.97 16.40 -7.49
N GLY A 64 3.57 16.97 -6.36
CA GLY A 64 2.35 17.76 -6.23
C GLY A 64 1.10 17.00 -6.67
N ARG A 65 0.60 17.34 -7.87
CA ARG A 65 -0.61 16.75 -8.48
C ARG A 65 -0.31 15.65 -9.49
N ASP A 66 0.95 15.29 -9.69
CA ASP A 66 1.33 14.24 -10.62
C ASP A 66 1.97 13.05 -9.89
N VAL A 67 1.87 11.88 -10.50
CA VAL A 67 2.66 10.69 -10.21
C VAL A 67 3.60 10.47 -11.38
N VAL A 68 4.89 10.31 -11.09
CA VAL A 68 5.96 10.30 -12.08
C VAL A 68 6.61 8.93 -12.11
N LEU A 69 6.81 8.40 -13.31
CA LEU A 69 7.73 7.30 -13.60
C LEU A 69 8.99 7.89 -14.23
N MET A 70 10.13 7.71 -13.58
CA MET A 70 11.44 8.16 -14.05
C MET A 70 12.32 6.95 -14.36
N PHE A 71 12.87 6.93 -15.57
CA PHE A 71 13.70 5.83 -16.08
C PHE A 71 15.17 6.24 -16.11
N GLY A 72 16.04 5.39 -15.56
CA GLY A 72 17.48 5.49 -15.71
C GLY A 72 17.96 5.14 -17.11
N GLY A 73 19.15 5.59 -17.47
CA GLY A 73 19.62 5.54 -18.86
C GLY A 73 20.39 6.78 -19.32
N GLY A 74 20.86 6.72 -20.57
CA GLY A 74 21.60 7.80 -21.23
C GLY A 74 20.95 9.19 -21.17
N SER A 75 19.63 9.28 -21.23
CA SER A 75 18.87 10.50 -20.89
C SER A 75 17.72 10.09 -19.99
N ALA A 76 17.68 10.57 -18.74
CA ALA A 76 16.60 10.23 -17.83
C ALA A 76 15.27 10.71 -18.41
N GLN A 77 14.37 9.77 -18.66
CA GLN A 77 13.04 10.06 -19.18
C GLN A 77 12.03 10.06 -18.05
N ARG A 78 11.08 10.99 -18.09
CA ARG A 78 9.99 11.08 -17.12
C ARG A 78 8.66 11.05 -17.83
N ILE A 79 7.75 10.26 -17.29
CA ILE A 79 6.35 10.20 -17.70
C ILE A 79 5.53 10.61 -16.48
N ALA A 80 4.77 11.70 -16.59
CA ALA A 80 3.90 12.17 -15.52
C ALA A 80 2.43 11.85 -15.82
N PHE A 81 1.73 11.39 -14.79
CA PHE A 81 0.33 11.05 -14.81
C PHE A 81 -0.38 11.84 -13.71
N SER A 82 -1.64 12.24 -13.92
CA SER A 82 -2.30 13.06 -12.89
C SER A 82 -2.73 12.23 -11.67
N ALA A 83 -2.30 12.63 -10.49
CA ALA A 83 -2.60 11.95 -9.22
C ALA A 83 -4.09 12.01 -8.82
N ASP A 84 -4.92 12.77 -9.53
CA ASP A 84 -6.38 12.77 -9.36
C ASP A 84 -7.05 11.53 -9.99
N ARG A 85 -6.38 10.92 -10.98
CA ARG A 85 -6.83 9.74 -11.72
C ARG A 85 -6.02 8.51 -11.41
N PHE A 86 -4.76 8.67 -11.00
CA PHE A 86 -3.85 7.58 -10.71
C PHE A 86 -3.45 7.56 -9.24
N GLY A 87 -3.45 6.38 -8.63
CA GLY A 87 -2.74 6.14 -7.38
C GLY A 87 -1.22 6.15 -7.58
N GLY A 88 -0.47 5.90 -6.50
CA GLY A 88 0.96 5.64 -6.60
C GLY A 88 1.22 4.38 -7.44
N PHE A 89 2.28 4.39 -8.23
CA PHE A 89 2.69 3.20 -8.98
C PHE A 89 3.38 2.19 -8.06
N SER A 90 3.03 0.93 -8.27
CA SER A 90 3.76 -0.24 -7.80
C SER A 90 4.39 -0.94 -9.00
N LEU A 91 5.42 -1.74 -8.76
CA LEU A 91 6.13 -2.48 -9.79
C LEU A 91 5.83 -3.98 -9.65
N THR A 92 5.69 -4.69 -10.76
CA THR A 92 5.65 -6.16 -10.72
C THR A 92 6.96 -6.71 -10.17
N SER A 93 6.96 -7.91 -9.60
CA SER A 93 8.15 -8.49 -8.95
C SER A 93 9.30 -8.74 -9.93
N ASP A 94 9.00 -8.97 -11.22
CA ASP A 94 10.01 -9.02 -12.30
C ASP A 94 10.33 -7.66 -12.91
N ARG A 95 9.74 -6.59 -12.37
CA ARG A 95 10.05 -5.20 -12.70
C ARG A 95 9.79 -4.86 -14.18
N ARG A 96 8.96 -5.66 -14.85
CA ARG A 96 8.59 -5.46 -16.26
C ARG A 96 7.47 -4.45 -16.44
N PHE A 97 6.56 -4.37 -15.46
CA PHE A 97 5.40 -3.49 -15.52
C PHE A 97 5.31 -2.60 -14.28
N ALA A 98 4.90 -1.35 -14.47
CA ALA A 98 4.37 -0.52 -13.40
C ALA A 98 2.85 -0.54 -13.46
N PHE A 99 2.17 -0.59 -12.32
CA PHE A 99 0.73 -0.52 -12.24
C PHE A 99 0.24 0.39 -11.11
N ALA A 100 -0.92 1.01 -11.29
CA ALA A 100 -1.54 1.87 -10.29
C ALA A 100 -3.08 1.75 -10.36
N PRO A 101 -3.80 1.96 -9.25
CA PRO A 101 -5.26 2.13 -9.29
C PRO A 101 -5.63 3.28 -10.23
N PHE A 102 -6.69 3.10 -11.01
CA PHE A 102 -7.14 4.06 -12.02
C PHE A 102 -8.60 4.49 -11.83
N LYS A 103 -8.85 5.79 -11.96
CA LYS A 103 -10.16 6.44 -11.89
C LYS A 103 -10.50 7.11 -13.21
N GLU A 104 -11.75 6.97 -13.67
CA GLU A 104 -12.21 7.62 -14.92
C GLU A 104 -12.35 9.14 -14.79
N ALA A 105 -12.46 9.67 -13.58
CA ALA A 105 -12.60 11.10 -13.34
C ALA A 105 -11.87 11.50 -12.05
N PRO A 106 -11.45 12.78 -11.93
CA PRO A 106 -10.98 13.32 -10.66
C PRO A 106 -12.01 13.05 -9.56
N ASN A 107 -11.58 12.50 -8.42
CA ASN A 107 -12.46 12.08 -7.31
C ASN A 107 -13.49 10.99 -7.67
N GLY A 108 -13.36 10.33 -8.82
CA GLY A 108 -14.20 9.21 -9.23
C GLY A 108 -13.90 7.93 -8.44
N LYS A 109 -14.77 6.92 -8.60
CA LYS A 109 -14.49 5.57 -8.12
C LYS A 109 -13.37 4.95 -8.96
N GLU A 110 -12.59 4.08 -8.32
CA GLU A 110 -11.65 3.23 -9.04
C GLU A 110 -12.42 2.27 -9.95
N VAL A 111 -11.98 2.17 -11.21
CA VAL A 111 -12.63 1.35 -12.24
C VAL A 111 -11.73 0.23 -12.77
N GLY A 112 -10.49 0.19 -12.30
CA GLY A 112 -9.47 -0.71 -12.81
C GLY A 112 -8.07 -0.32 -12.38
N ILE A 113 -7.10 -0.89 -13.08
CA ILE A 113 -5.68 -0.53 -12.94
C ILE A 113 -5.16 0.03 -14.26
N ALA A 114 -4.27 1.01 -14.16
CA ALA A 114 -3.43 1.41 -15.26
C ALA A 114 -2.12 0.63 -15.19
N VAL A 115 -1.62 0.21 -16.35
CA VAL A 115 -0.40 -0.60 -16.49
C VAL A 115 0.50 0.05 -17.54
N VAL A 116 1.75 0.25 -17.19
CA VAL A 116 2.82 0.72 -18.07
C VAL A 116 3.80 -0.43 -18.27
N ASP A 117 3.97 -0.89 -19.50
CA ASP A 117 5.07 -1.80 -19.85
C ASP A 117 6.36 -0.99 -19.89
N LEU A 118 7.32 -1.33 -19.04
CA LEU A 118 8.50 -0.50 -18.81
C LEU A 118 9.54 -0.62 -19.94
N GLN A 119 9.43 -1.67 -20.76
CA GLN A 119 10.29 -1.88 -21.93
C GLN A 119 9.79 -1.08 -23.14
N THR A 120 8.50 -1.20 -23.45
CA THR A 120 7.87 -0.54 -24.60
C THR A 120 7.40 0.88 -24.29
N ARG A 121 7.23 1.20 -23.01
CA ARG A 121 6.66 2.45 -22.48
C ARG A 121 5.20 2.67 -22.88
N GLU A 122 4.53 1.61 -23.32
CA GLU A 122 3.11 1.65 -23.63
C GLU A 122 2.29 1.55 -22.36
N MET A 123 1.21 2.35 -22.30
CA MET A 123 0.23 2.31 -21.22
C MET A 123 -1.08 1.72 -21.71
N LYS A 124 -1.70 0.90 -20.87
CA LYS A 124 -3.09 0.47 -21.02
C LYS A 124 -3.84 0.53 -19.69
N VAL A 125 -5.16 0.67 -19.77
CA VAL A 125 -6.04 0.52 -18.61
C VAL A 125 -6.76 -0.82 -18.70
N ILE A 126 -6.71 -1.58 -17.62
CA ILE A 126 -7.41 -2.85 -17.48
C ILE A 126 -8.55 -2.62 -16.50
N ARG A 127 -9.80 -2.68 -16.99
CA ARG A 127 -10.97 -2.52 -16.14
C ARG A 127 -11.16 -3.75 -15.26
N CYS A 128 -11.32 -3.53 -13.97
CA CYS A 128 -11.66 -4.54 -12.98
C CYS A 128 -12.34 -3.93 -11.76
N ALA A 129 -13.14 -4.72 -11.06
CA ALA A 129 -13.60 -4.41 -9.69
C ALA A 129 -12.51 -4.80 -8.68
N CYS A 130 -11.27 -4.43 -8.99
CA CYS A 130 -10.10 -4.75 -8.20
C CYS A 130 -10.13 -3.93 -6.90
N GLY A 131 -9.89 -4.59 -5.77
CA GLY A 131 -9.65 -3.92 -4.49
C GLY A 131 -8.23 -3.36 -4.43
N ARG A 132 -7.65 -3.29 -3.22
CA ARG A 132 -6.22 -2.99 -3.06
C ARG A 132 -5.38 -3.99 -3.86
N THR A 133 -4.62 -3.50 -4.83
CA THR A 133 -3.76 -4.32 -5.68
C THR A 133 -2.32 -4.31 -5.20
N LEU A 134 -1.65 -5.47 -5.27
CA LEU A 134 -0.26 -5.66 -4.87
C LEU A 134 0.49 -6.50 -5.91
N PRO A 135 1.83 -6.39 -6.02
CA PRO A 135 2.58 -7.26 -6.90
C PRO A 135 2.46 -8.71 -6.44
N GLY A 136 2.27 -9.61 -7.39
CA GLY A 136 2.38 -11.06 -7.19
C GLY A 136 3.77 -11.57 -7.58
N GLY A 137 3.87 -12.83 -8.00
CA GLY A 137 5.10 -13.36 -8.58
C GLY A 137 5.27 -12.99 -10.07
N GLY A 138 6.48 -12.62 -10.49
CA GLY A 138 6.74 -12.20 -11.86
C GLY A 138 5.89 -10.99 -12.28
N SER A 139 5.33 -11.03 -13.49
CA SER A 139 4.47 -9.98 -14.08
C SER A 139 3.00 -10.05 -13.64
N THR A 140 2.71 -10.50 -12.42
CA THR A 140 1.33 -10.66 -11.93
C THR A 140 0.93 -9.58 -10.93
N VAL A 141 -0.35 -9.22 -10.92
CA VAL A 141 -0.97 -8.33 -9.94
C VAL A 141 -2.03 -9.11 -9.18
N LEU A 142 -2.05 -9.00 -7.85
CA LEU A 142 -2.97 -9.69 -6.97
C LEU A 142 -3.88 -8.72 -6.23
N TRP A 143 -5.10 -9.15 -5.90
CA TRP A 143 -5.98 -8.46 -4.96
C TRP A 143 -6.92 -9.44 -4.28
N TRP A 144 -7.52 -8.99 -3.17
CA TRP A 144 -8.58 -9.71 -2.50
C TRP A 144 -9.95 -9.34 -3.09
N GLU A 145 -10.74 -10.35 -3.48
CA GLU A 145 -12.12 -10.22 -3.87
C GLU A 145 -13.01 -10.90 -2.82
N TYR A 146 -13.88 -10.10 -2.19
CA TYR A 146 -14.82 -10.57 -1.19
C TYR A 146 -15.75 -11.66 -1.78
N PRO A 147 -16.13 -12.70 -1.01
CA PRO A 147 -15.79 -12.89 0.40
C PRO A 147 -14.47 -13.60 0.69
N ASP A 148 -13.91 -14.32 -0.29
CA ASP A 148 -12.96 -15.40 0.00
C ASP A 148 -11.99 -15.69 -1.16
N ARG A 149 -11.77 -14.74 -2.08
CA ARG A 149 -10.99 -15.02 -3.29
C ARG A 149 -9.74 -14.15 -3.37
N ILE A 150 -8.60 -14.81 -3.62
CA ILE A 150 -7.41 -14.12 -4.13
C ILE A 150 -7.53 -14.15 -5.64
N MET A 151 -7.54 -12.96 -6.23
CA MET A 151 -7.59 -12.76 -7.67
C MET A 151 -6.18 -12.49 -8.19
N THR A 152 -5.96 -12.79 -9.46
CA THR A 152 -4.71 -12.53 -10.17
C THR A 152 -4.97 -11.96 -11.55
N LEU A 153 -3.97 -11.24 -12.06
CA LEU A 153 -3.94 -10.71 -13.42
C LEU A 153 -2.51 -10.86 -13.96
N ASP A 154 -2.34 -11.71 -14.97
CA ASP A 154 -1.04 -11.92 -15.64
C ASP A 154 -0.85 -10.94 -16.80
N LEU A 155 0.04 -9.97 -16.60
CA LEU A 155 0.26 -8.86 -17.54
C LEU A 155 1.06 -9.25 -18.79
N ARG A 156 1.65 -10.45 -18.82
CA ARG A 156 2.37 -10.96 -20.02
C ARG A 156 1.41 -11.39 -21.12
N ARG A 157 0.15 -11.64 -20.78
CA ARG A 157 -0.87 -12.02 -21.77
C ARG A 157 -1.18 -10.84 -22.68
N GLY A 158 -1.40 -11.10 -23.97
CA GLY A 158 -1.77 -10.05 -24.92
C GLY A 158 -3.06 -9.31 -24.52
N ASN A 159 -4.02 -10.06 -23.96
CA ASN A 159 -5.25 -9.52 -23.37
C ASN A 159 -5.39 -10.01 -21.92
N PRO A 160 -4.75 -9.34 -20.94
CA PRO A 160 -4.85 -9.72 -19.53
C PRO A 160 -6.28 -9.59 -19.04
N ALA A 161 -6.78 -10.62 -18.37
CA ALA A 161 -8.10 -10.62 -17.74
C ALA A 161 -7.96 -11.11 -16.29
N PRO A 162 -8.77 -10.57 -15.35
CA PRO A 162 -8.85 -11.09 -14.00
C PRO A 162 -9.20 -12.58 -13.94
N GLU A 163 -8.46 -13.33 -13.11
CA GLU A 163 -8.71 -14.74 -12.84
C GLU A 163 -8.71 -15.01 -11.34
N ILE A 164 -9.45 -16.03 -10.91
CA ILE A 164 -9.35 -16.52 -9.53
C ILE A 164 -8.03 -17.27 -9.42
N LEU A 165 -7.09 -16.74 -8.63
CA LEU A 165 -5.89 -17.48 -8.26
C LEU A 165 -6.24 -18.58 -7.27
N ARG A 166 -7.06 -18.23 -6.27
CA ARG A 166 -7.44 -19.14 -5.18
C ARG A 166 -8.71 -18.72 -4.46
N VAL A 167 -9.46 -19.72 -3.97
CA VAL A 167 -10.47 -19.55 -2.92
C VAL A 167 -9.82 -19.86 -1.56
N VAL A 168 -9.92 -18.94 -0.61
CA VAL A 168 -9.29 -18.99 0.71
C VAL A 168 -10.37 -18.95 1.79
N LYS A 169 -10.44 -20.02 2.58
CA LYS A 169 -11.28 -20.05 3.77
C LYS A 169 -10.41 -19.65 4.96
N LEU A 170 -10.60 -18.42 5.44
CA LEU A 170 -10.02 -18.02 6.71
C LEU A 170 -10.86 -18.62 7.86
N PRO A 171 -10.23 -19.02 8.97
CA PRO A 171 -10.94 -19.35 10.19
C PRO A 171 -11.92 -18.23 10.59
N ASP A 172 -13.03 -18.61 11.20
CA ASP A 172 -13.88 -17.64 11.90
C ASP A 172 -13.04 -17.04 13.04
N SER A 173 -13.18 -15.73 13.24
CA SER A 173 -12.49 -15.10 14.37
C SER A 173 -13.24 -15.53 15.63
N GLU A 174 -12.53 -15.91 16.70
CA GLU A 174 -13.14 -16.46 17.92
C GLU A 174 -14.23 -15.56 18.54
N ASN A 175 -14.25 -14.27 18.15
CA ASN A 175 -15.17 -13.24 18.62
C ASN A 175 -16.26 -12.82 17.60
N ASP A 176 -16.47 -13.57 16.50
CA ASP A 176 -17.44 -13.22 15.44
C ASP A 176 -18.93 -13.45 15.82
N ASN A 177 -19.22 -13.65 17.11
CA ASN A 177 -20.59 -13.87 17.62
C ASN A 177 -21.40 -12.57 17.81
N SER A 178 -20.93 -11.42 17.30
CA SER A 178 -21.66 -10.15 17.43
C SER A 178 -22.78 -10.04 16.39
N PRO A 179 -24.02 -9.76 16.77
CA PRO A 179 -25.12 -9.59 15.83
C PRO A 179 -24.83 -8.43 14.89
N ARG A 180 -24.62 -8.76 13.60
CA ARG A 180 -24.35 -7.85 12.46
C ARG A 180 -25.22 -6.59 12.52
N ARG A 181 -24.72 -5.51 13.13
CA ARG A 181 -25.34 -4.19 13.07
C ARG A 181 -24.75 -3.44 11.87
N THR A 182 -25.62 -3.24 10.87
CA THR A 182 -25.70 -2.07 9.98
C THR A 182 -24.45 -1.53 9.24
N GLU A 183 -24.40 -1.88 7.94
CA GLU A 183 -24.25 -0.95 6.79
C GLU A 183 -22.90 -0.28 6.46
N ARG A 184 -21.85 -0.31 7.30
CA ARG A 184 -20.49 0.06 6.84
C ARG A 184 -19.68 -1.16 6.40
N LYS A 185 -19.83 -1.53 5.12
CA LYS A 185 -19.01 -2.54 4.42
C LYS A 185 -17.56 -2.07 4.19
N SER A 186 -16.78 -1.85 5.25
CA SER A 186 -15.31 -1.89 5.08
C SER A 186 -14.90 -3.36 4.93
N PRO A 187 -13.99 -3.69 4.00
CA PRO A 187 -13.53 -5.07 3.84
C PRO A 187 -12.90 -5.51 5.16
N THR A 188 -13.47 -6.54 5.79
CA THR A 188 -12.95 -7.14 7.03
C THR A 188 -11.63 -7.86 6.79
N ILE A 189 -11.26 -8.10 5.53
CA ILE A 189 -10.04 -8.80 5.11
C ILE A 189 -9.32 -7.96 4.07
N GLU A 190 -8.01 -7.76 4.25
CA GLU A 190 -7.16 -7.05 3.31
C GLU A 190 -5.90 -7.85 2.98
N LEU A 191 -5.48 -7.75 1.72
CA LEU A 191 -4.19 -8.27 1.26
C LEU A 191 -3.10 -7.27 1.65
N LEU A 192 -2.10 -7.72 2.43
CA LEU A 192 -1.01 -6.88 2.90
C LEU A 192 0.27 -7.03 2.06
N GLY A 193 0.54 -8.23 1.56
CA GLY A 193 1.70 -8.49 0.71
C GLY A 193 1.62 -9.86 0.06
N ALA A 194 2.43 -10.05 -0.98
CA ALA A 194 2.65 -11.35 -1.60
C ALA A 194 4.11 -11.51 -2.03
N SER A 195 4.65 -12.72 -1.88
CA SER A 195 5.99 -13.07 -2.36
C SER A 195 6.11 -14.58 -2.49
N GLN A 196 6.78 -15.07 -3.53
CA GLN A 196 7.13 -16.49 -3.71
C GLN A 196 5.97 -17.49 -3.47
N GLY A 197 4.76 -17.15 -3.92
CA GLY A 197 3.58 -18.00 -3.75
C GLY A 197 2.92 -17.93 -2.36
N MET A 198 3.43 -17.09 -1.46
CA MET A 198 2.81 -16.73 -0.19
C MET A 198 2.03 -15.42 -0.32
N VAL A 199 0.92 -15.32 0.41
CA VAL A 199 0.12 -14.09 0.56
C VAL A 199 -0.14 -13.87 2.04
N ILE A 200 0.08 -12.64 2.53
CA ILE A 200 -0.29 -12.22 3.87
C ILE A 200 -1.63 -11.49 3.80
N LEU A 201 -2.59 -11.97 4.59
CA LEU A 201 -3.89 -11.36 4.79
C LEU A 201 -3.99 -10.86 6.23
N GLN A 202 -4.61 -9.71 6.40
CA GLN A 202 -5.12 -9.27 7.70
C GLN A 202 -6.63 -9.40 7.72
N LYS A 203 -7.19 -9.85 8.83
CA LYS A 203 -8.62 -9.91 9.09
C LYS A 203 -8.92 -9.18 10.39
N LEU A 204 -9.89 -8.28 10.38
CA LEU A 204 -10.31 -7.61 11.61
C LEU A 204 -10.90 -8.66 12.59
N ALA A 205 -10.32 -8.79 13.79
CA ALA A 205 -10.67 -9.86 14.72
C ALA A 205 -12.08 -9.71 15.34
N GLN A 206 -12.62 -8.49 15.36
CA GLN A 206 -13.96 -8.17 15.86
C GLN A 206 -14.63 -7.13 14.95
N PRO A 207 -15.91 -7.28 14.59
CA PRO A 207 -16.62 -6.24 13.86
C PRO A 207 -16.73 -4.95 14.69
N GLU A 208 -16.51 -3.81 14.03
CA GLU A 208 -16.81 -2.44 14.48
C GLU A 208 -16.01 -1.87 15.68
N LEU A 209 -14.76 -1.48 15.42
CA LEU A 209 -14.13 -0.41 16.18
C LEU A 209 -13.93 0.81 15.28
N VAL A 210 -14.38 1.98 15.74
CA VAL A 210 -14.26 3.26 15.01
C VAL A 210 -12.80 3.60 14.69
N SER A 211 -11.88 3.13 15.53
CA SER A 211 -10.43 3.28 15.43
C SER A 211 -9.71 2.17 14.66
N GLY A 212 -10.43 1.17 14.14
CA GLY A 212 -9.84 -0.13 13.82
C GLY A 212 -9.66 -1.00 15.08
N GLY A 213 -9.27 -2.26 14.89
CA GLY A 213 -9.13 -3.25 15.98
C GLY A 213 -7.85 -4.08 15.83
N PRO A 214 -7.58 -5.02 16.75
CA PRO A 214 -6.54 -6.00 16.49
C PRO A 214 -6.90 -6.78 15.22
N TYR A 215 -5.92 -6.97 14.36
CA TYR A 215 -6.08 -7.75 13.15
C TYR A 215 -5.46 -9.12 13.36
N ASP A 216 -6.24 -10.17 13.09
CA ASP A 216 -5.71 -11.52 12.92
C ASP A 216 -4.90 -11.54 11.61
N LEU A 217 -3.65 -11.98 11.70
CA LEU A 217 -2.79 -12.15 10.53
C LEU A 217 -2.80 -13.61 10.09
N TYR A 218 -2.87 -13.81 8.78
CA TYR A 218 -2.82 -15.13 8.15
C TYR A 218 -1.82 -15.14 7.01
N VAL A 219 -1.09 -16.23 6.88
CA VAL A 219 -0.40 -16.56 5.62
C VAL A 219 -1.18 -17.60 4.86
N VAL A 220 -1.34 -17.38 3.56
CA VAL A 220 -1.84 -18.34 2.59
C VAL A 220 -0.65 -18.81 1.74
N GLN A 221 -0.31 -20.09 1.80
CA GLN A 221 0.81 -20.66 1.02
C GLN A 221 0.36 -21.11 -0.37
N SER A 222 1.29 -21.44 -1.27
CA SER A 222 1.00 -21.77 -2.67
C SER A 222 0.17 -23.03 -2.90
N ASP A 223 -0.03 -23.88 -1.89
CA ASP A 223 -0.93 -25.04 -1.93
C ASP A 223 -2.37 -24.69 -1.47
N GLY A 224 -2.56 -23.47 -0.96
CA GLY A 224 -3.81 -22.97 -0.41
C GLY A 224 -3.99 -23.23 1.08
N SER A 225 -3.00 -23.81 1.74
CA SER A 225 -2.99 -23.91 3.20
C SER A 225 -2.98 -22.50 3.82
N VAL A 226 -3.73 -22.36 4.91
CA VAL A 226 -3.84 -21.13 5.69
C VAL A 226 -3.22 -21.39 7.06
N ARG A 227 -2.29 -20.53 7.47
CA ARG A 227 -1.68 -20.57 8.81
C ARG A 227 -1.94 -19.24 9.52
N PRO A 228 -2.46 -19.25 10.77
CA PRO A 228 -2.52 -18.04 11.58
C PRO A 228 -1.11 -17.62 12.00
N LEU A 229 -0.84 -16.32 11.98
CA LEU A 229 0.42 -15.69 12.40
C LEU A 229 0.28 -14.97 13.75
N GLY A 230 -0.89 -15.09 14.38
CA GLY A 230 -1.25 -14.35 15.58
C GLY A 230 -1.99 -13.05 15.27
N GLN A 231 -2.09 -12.19 16.27
CA GLN A 231 -2.74 -10.89 16.18
C GLN A 231 -1.70 -9.79 16.10
N THR A 232 -2.06 -8.67 15.46
CA THR A 232 -1.27 -7.45 15.58
C THR A 232 -1.18 -7.07 17.06
N PRO A 233 0.02 -6.73 17.57
CA PRO A 233 0.21 -6.42 18.98
C PRO A 233 -0.59 -5.19 19.43
N LEU A 234 -0.93 -4.30 18.49
CA LEU A 234 -1.70 -3.09 18.74
C LEU A 234 -3.03 -3.09 17.96
N PRO A 235 -4.11 -2.51 18.52
CA PRO A 235 -5.38 -2.32 17.83
C PRO A 235 -5.26 -1.16 16.83
N GLY A 236 -4.87 -1.47 15.59
CA GLY A 236 -4.47 -0.46 14.63
C GLY A 236 -4.43 -0.96 13.19
N VAL A 237 -4.67 -0.05 12.23
CA VAL A 237 -4.63 -0.38 10.80
C VAL A 237 -3.18 -0.54 10.35
N THR A 238 -2.91 -1.55 9.53
CA THR A 238 -1.63 -1.68 8.82
C THR A 238 -1.51 -0.62 7.72
N ALA A 239 -0.61 0.34 7.91
CA ALA A 239 -0.40 1.44 6.97
C ALA A 239 0.67 1.13 5.92
N TYR A 240 1.76 0.45 6.32
CA TYR A 240 2.79 -0.03 5.41
C TYR A 240 2.99 -1.53 5.58
N ALA A 241 3.28 -2.23 4.49
CA ALA A 241 3.60 -3.65 4.51
C ALA A 241 4.41 -4.01 3.26
N SER A 242 5.45 -4.81 3.42
CA SER A 242 6.23 -5.31 2.29
C SER A 242 7.02 -6.58 2.64
N PHE A 243 7.10 -7.48 1.66
CA PHE A 243 8.09 -8.55 1.69
C PHE A 243 9.46 -8.00 1.30
N ARG A 244 10.50 -8.59 1.87
CA ARG A 244 11.84 -8.52 1.30
C ARG A 244 11.86 -9.30 -0.02
N ASP A 245 12.75 -8.92 -0.94
CA ASP A 245 12.84 -9.52 -2.28
C ASP A 245 13.03 -11.05 -2.23
N ASP A 246 13.80 -11.55 -1.25
CA ASP A 246 14.02 -12.98 -1.05
C ASP A 246 12.86 -13.73 -0.36
N GLY A 247 11.79 -13.02 0.01
CA GLY A 247 10.58 -13.55 0.60
C GLY A 247 10.73 -14.09 2.03
N LYS A 248 11.93 -14.03 2.63
CA LYS A 248 12.19 -14.60 3.97
C LYS A 248 11.69 -13.73 5.13
N PHE A 249 11.47 -12.45 4.85
CA PHE A 249 10.98 -11.50 5.82
C PHE A 249 9.81 -10.72 5.26
N PHE A 250 8.82 -10.50 6.12
CA PHE A 250 7.70 -9.61 5.85
C PHE A 250 7.64 -8.56 6.96
N ALA A 251 7.74 -7.29 6.61
CA ALA A 251 7.62 -6.20 7.56
C ALA A 251 6.25 -5.52 7.38
N TYR A 252 5.70 -5.03 8.48
CA TYR A 252 4.51 -4.19 8.47
C TYR A 252 4.57 -3.13 9.58
N ALA A 253 4.02 -1.96 9.27
CA ALA A 253 3.87 -0.86 10.20
C ALA A 253 2.40 -0.69 10.55
N MET A 254 2.11 -0.62 11.85
CA MET A 254 0.75 -0.49 12.38
C MET A 254 0.57 0.82 13.11
N VAL A 255 -0.66 1.33 13.10
CA VAL A 255 -1.02 2.63 13.67
C VAL A 255 -2.01 2.44 14.82
N GLN A 256 -1.57 2.65 16.04
CA GLN A 256 -2.42 2.62 17.24
C GLN A 256 -2.96 4.01 17.56
N HIS A 257 -4.24 4.10 17.91
CA HIS A 257 -4.79 5.30 18.52
C HIS A 257 -4.34 5.41 19.99
N LEU A 258 -3.63 6.48 20.32
CA LEU A 258 -3.37 6.84 21.72
C LEU A 258 -4.58 7.55 22.32
N ASP A 259 -5.16 8.48 21.55
CA ASP A 259 -6.39 9.19 21.85
C ASP A 259 -7.10 9.65 20.55
N ALA A 260 -7.99 10.64 20.65
CA ALA A 260 -8.72 11.19 19.51
C ALA A 260 -7.84 11.96 18.51
N SER A 261 -6.70 12.49 18.95
CA SER A 261 -5.80 13.37 18.21
C SER A 261 -4.50 12.68 17.80
N PHE A 262 -4.01 11.74 18.60
CA PHE A 262 -2.69 11.14 18.41
C PHE A 262 -2.73 9.66 18.03
N ARG A 263 -1.80 9.31 17.14
CA ARG A 263 -1.61 7.95 16.64
C ARG A 263 -0.14 7.58 16.72
N ALA A 264 0.17 6.51 17.44
CA ALA A 264 1.52 5.96 17.56
C ALA A 264 1.73 4.84 16.55
N TRP A 265 2.91 4.83 15.94
CA TRP A 265 3.31 3.82 14.97
C TRP A 265 4.30 2.82 15.57
N SER A 266 4.19 1.55 15.17
CA SER A 266 5.20 0.53 15.46
C SER A 266 5.47 -0.34 14.23
N VAL A 267 6.64 -0.98 14.22
CA VAL A 267 7.06 -1.91 13.16
C VAL A 267 7.17 -3.31 13.72
N ALA A 268 6.62 -4.25 12.98
CA ALA A 268 6.83 -5.67 13.22
C ALA A 268 7.43 -6.34 11.98
N VAL A 269 8.24 -7.36 12.23
CA VAL A 269 8.89 -8.19 11.21
C VAL A 269 8.53 -9.64 11.47
N ILE A 270 8.10 -10.34 10.42
CA ILE A 270 7.81 -11.77 10.43
C ILE A 270 8.94 -12.48 9.68
N ASP A 271 9.66 -13.36 10.37
CA ASP A 271 10.50 -14.37 9.73
C ASP A 271 9.57 -15.44 9.14
N THR A 272 9.52 -15.57 7.83
CA THR A 272 8.60 -16.48 7.13
C THR A 272 9.11 -17.92 7.07
N THR A 273 10.33 -18.16 7.54
CA THR A 273 10.91 -19.50 7.69
C THR A 273 10.57 -20.04 9.07
N ALA A 274 10.77 -19.23 10.11
CA ALA A 274 10.48 -19.58 11.49
C ALA A 274 9.01 -19.33 11.89
N TRP A 275 8.28 -18.52 11.13
CA TRP A 275 6.95 -17.99 11.45
C TRP A 275 6.91 -17.28 12.81
N GLN A 276 7.99 -16.55 13.11
CA GLN A 276 8.13 -15.76 14.32
C GLN A 276 7.95 -14.29 13.98
N THR A 277 7.14 -13.61 14.79
CA THR A 277 6.93 -12.17 14.69
C THR A 277 7.73 -11.49 15.79
N GLU A 278 8.57 -10.54 15.40
CA GLU A 278 9.29 -9.66 16.31
C GLU A 278 8.78 -8.23 16.14
N THR A 279 8.56 -7.54 17.25
CA THR A 279 8.25 -6.10 17.26
C THR A 279 9.42 -5.40 17.90
N SER A 280 9.87 -4.30 17.31
CA SER A 280 10.99 -3.51 17.81
C SER A 280 10.63 -2.05 17.84
N ASP A 281 10.76 -1.48 19.03
CA ASP A 281 10.61 -0.06 19.30
C ASP A 281 11.73 0.74 18.60
N ILE A 282 11.36 1.86 17.97
CA ILE A 282 12.31 2.77 17.32
C ILE A 282 12.63 3.90 18.29
N GLU A 283 13.93 4.09 18.57
CA GLU A 283 14.51 5.21 19.31
C GLU A 283 13.72 5.68 20.54
N ASP A 284 12.90 6.73 20.39
CA ASP A 284 12.20 7.41 21.49
C ASP A 284 10.96 6.67 21.96
N ALA A 285 10.60 5.53 21.37
CA ALA A 285 9.46 4.73 21.82
C ALA A 285 9.39 4.48 23.35
N PRO A 286 10.51 4.41 24.13
CA PRO A 286 10.44 4.36 25.59
C PRO A 286 10.01 5.66 26.30
N ASN A 287 10.03 6.81 25.61
CA ASN A 287 9.58 8.09 26.16
C ASN A 287 8.04 8.14 26.14
N PRO A 288 7.36 8.22 27.31
CA PRO A 288 5.90 8.18 27.38
C PRO A 288 5.22 9.40 26.73
N HIS A 289 5.96 10.48 26.47
CA HIS A 289 5.46 11.66 25.78
C HIS A 289 5.72 11.62 24.27
N ALA A 290 6.52 10.65 23.79
CA ALA A 290 6.80 10.52 22.37
C ALA A 290 5.68 9.77 21.64
N VAL A 291 5.15 10.41 20.60
CA VAL A 291 4.25 9.79 19.64
C VAL A 291 5.07 9.41 18.41
N PRO A 292 5.47 8.12 18.26
CA PRO A 292 6.28 7.69 17.13
C PRO A 292 5.48 7.72 15.84
N VAL A 293 6.11 8.15 14.75
CA VAL A 293 5.49 8.29 13.43
C VAL A 293 6.41 7.72 12.37
N ILE A 294 5.83 6.88 11.51
CA ILE A 294 6.52 6.29 10.37
C ILE A 294 6.01 6.97 9.10
N ASN A 295 6.91 7.65 8.40
CA ASN A 295 6.62 8.37 7.15
C ASN A 295 6.82 7.49 5.90
N GLY A 296 7.41 6.30 6.07
CA GLY A 296 7.59 5.31 5.02
C GLY A 296 8.35 4.10 5.55
N MET A 297 8.22 2.96 4.86
CA MET A 297 8.93 1.73 5.18
C MET A 297 9.29 0.99 3.89
N TRP A 298 10.54 0.58 3.75
CA TRP A 298 11.04 -0.11 2.56
C TRP A 298 12.20 -1.06 2.89
N TRP A 299 12.45 -2.01 2.00
CA TRP A 299 13.67 -2.81 2.03
C TRP A 299 14.73 -2.14 1.15
N SER A 300 15.91 -1.89 1.71
CA SER A 300 17.07 -1.43 0.94
C SER A 300 17.59 -2.54 0.02
N PRO A 301 18.36 -2.22 -1.03
CA PRO A 301 19.01 -3.24 -1.88
C PRO A 301 19.99 -4.14 -1.12
N ALA A 302 20.45 -3.70 0.05
CA ALA A 302 21.26 -4.49 0.97
C ALA A 302 20.41 -5.37 1.92
N ASP A 303 19.14 -5.61 1.58
CA ASP A 303 18.22 -6.48 2.30
C ASP A 303 17.91 -6.06 3.76
N ALA A 304 18.17 -4.80 4.09
CA ALA A 304 17.87 -4.23 5.40
C ALA A 304 16.56 -3.44 5.35
N LEU A 305 15.73 -3.61 6.39
CA LEU A 305 14.52 -2.83 6.55
C LEU A 305 14.86 -1.41 7.00
N GLU A 306 14.30 -0.43 6.30
CA GLU A 306 14.49 0.99 6.59
C GLU A 306 13.15 1.69 6.73
N VAL A 307 13.12 2.71 7.57
CA VAL A 307 11.94 3.52 7.86
C VAL A 307 12.30 4.99 7.92
N GLY A 308 11.41 5.84 7.40
CA GLY A 308 11.39 7.25 7.76
C GLY A 308 10.69 7.40 9.09
N TYR A 309 11.36 7.97 10.09
CA TYR A 309 10.86 8.10 11.45
C TYR A 309 10.95 9.54 11.93
N GLU A 310 9.93 9.97 12.66
CA GLU A 310 9.93 11.15 13.51
C GLU A 310 9.12 10.84 14.77
N SER A 311 9.25 11.68 15.80
CA SER A 311 8.43 11.57 17.00
C SER A 311 7.92 12.94 17.43
N TRP A 312 6.68 12.99 17.89
CA TRP A 312 6.06 14.22 18.38
C TRP A 312 5.91 14.20 19.89
N ASP A 313 5.87 15.37 20.50
CA ASP A 313 5.53 15.52 21.90
C ASP A 313 3.99 15.53 22.09
N HIS A 314 3.48 14.47 22.72
CA HIS A 314 2.07 14.28 23.08
C HIS A 314 1.55 15.40 23.99
N GLU A 315 2.43 16.05 24.75
CA GLU A 315 2.07 17.14 25.66
C GLU A 315 2.17 18.53 25.02
N SER A 316 2.45 18.61 23.72
CA SER A 316 2.48 19.89 23.00
C SER A 316 1.18 20.68 23.18
N PRO A 317 1.25 22.01 23.35
CA PRO A 317 0.05 22.85 23.43
C PRO A 317 -0.88 22.63 22.23
N PRO A 318 -2.22 22.72 22.42
CA PRO A 318 -3.17 22.57 21.32
C PRO A 318 -2.85 23.52 20.15
N GLY A 319 -2.68 22.96 18.95
CA GLY A 319 -2.33 23.71 17.74
C GLY A 319 -0.84 23.80 17.43
N GLU A 320 0.02 23.30 18.32
CA GLU A 320 1.45 23.13 18.10
C GLU A 320 1.79 21.63 18.08
N ILE A 321 2.62 21.20 17.13
CA ILE A 321 3.19 19.84 17.11
C ILE A 321 4.68 20.01 17.38
N GLY A 322 5.08 19.84 18.65
CA GLY A 322 6.49 19.79 19.03
C GLY A 322 7.11 18.50 18.52
N LEU A 323 8.25 18.59 17.84
CA LEU A 323 9.04 17.42 17.47
C LEU A 323 9.99 17.08 18.62
N ILE A 324 9.97 15.83 19.07
CA ILE A 324 10.99 15.29 19.98
C ILE A 324 12.17 14.83 19.11
N THR A 325 11.90 13.93 18.16
CA THR A 325 12.86 13.53 17.14
C THR A 325 12.48 14.11 15.78
N LYS A 326 13.48 14.77 15.19
CA LYS A 326 13.37 15.31 13.83
C LYS A 326 13.35 14.18 12.81
N PRO A 327 12.74 14.40 11.63
CA PRO A 327 12.61 13.36 10.63
C PRO A 327 13.96 12.82 10.18
N ASN A 328 14.18 11.51 10.29
CA ASN A 328 15.40 10.82 9.84
C ASN A 328 15.08 9.40 9.34
N VAL A 329 16.02 8.78 8.63
CA VAL A 329 15.94 7.37 8.24
C VAL A 329 16.62 6.50 9.29
N TYR A 330 15.93 5.43 9.68
CA TYR A 330 16.42 4.39 10.58
C TYR A 330 16.47 3.07 9.85
N LYS A 331 17.51 2.29 10.13
CA LYS A 331 17.76 0.97 9.57
C LYS A 331 17.69 -0.09 10.66
N PHE A 332 16.95 -1.15 10.42
CA PHE A 332 16.90 -2.32 11.29
C PHE A 332 18.01 -3.30 10.92
N ALA A 333 18.96 -3.47 11.82
CA ALA A 333 20.08 -4.41 11.65
C ALA A 333 20.56 -4.92 13.02
N GLU A 334 20.93 -6.19 13.09
CA GLU A 334 21.35 -6.84 14.35
C GLU A 334 20.30 -6.70 15.47
N ASN A 335 19.03 -6.85 15.12
CA ASN A 335 17.89 -6.75 16.05
C ASN A 335 17.78 -5.39 16.77
N ARG A 336 18.19 -4.30 16.10
CA ARG A 336 18.04 -2.93 16.60
C ARG A 336 17.90 -1.92 15.48
N TRP A 337 17.19 -0.85 15.76
CA TRP A 337 17.14 0.33 14.90
C TRP A 337 18.37 1.20 15.09
N ARG A 338 18.94 1.70 14.00
CA ARG A 338 19.99 2.73 14.01
C ARG A 338 19.65 3.81 13.02
N GLN A 339 19.79 5.06 13.45
CA GLN A 339 19.73 6.20 12.55
C GLN A 339 20.86 6.12 11.51
N VAL A 340 20.53 6.27 10.23
CA VAL A 340 21.49 6.22 9.11
C VAL A 340 21.64 7.54 8.37
N THR A 341 20.75 8.50 8.63
CA THR A 341 20.83 9.88 8.12
C THR A 341 20.80 10.87 9.27
N SER A 342 21.48 12.00 9.17
CA SER A 342 21.49 13.03 10.22
C SER A 342 21.08 14.42 9.73
N ASP A 343 20.62 14.49 8.49
CA ASP A 343 20.41 15.72 7.74
C ASP A 343 18.91 16.02 7.50
N GLY A 344 18.02 15.29 8.17
CA GLY A 344 16.58 15.48 8.04
C GLY A 344 15.91 14.62 6.97
N ALA A 345 16.65 13.75 6.27
CA ALA A 345 16.07 12.92 5.22
C ALA A 345 15.00 11.96 5.78
N THR A 346 13.83 11.91 5.15
CA THR A 346 12.73 11.00 5.54
C THR A 346 12.70 9.73 4.73
N TRP A 347 13.44 9.70 3.63
CA TRP A 347 13.52 8.53 2.76
C TRP A 347 14.82 8.58 1.96
N VAL A 348 15.51 7.44 1.87
CA VAL A 348 16.74 7.25 1.08
C VAL A 348 16.64 5.92 0.36
N PHE A 349 17.00 5.90 -0.92
CA PHE A 349 17.12 4.67 -1.68
C PHE A 349 18.37 4.71 -2.54
N ASP A 350 19.31 3.86 -2.16
CA ASP A 350 20.56 3.68 -2.89
C ASP A 350 20.28 2.94 -4.20
N PHE A 351 20.69 3.52 -5.32
CA PHE A 351 20.79 2.79 -6.58
C PHE A 351 22.13 2.09 -6.71
N THR A 352 23.18 2.73 -6.19
CA THR A 352 24.55 2.23 -6.12
C THR A 352 25.18 2.77 -4.83
N PRO A 353 26.34 2.29 -4.38
CA PRO A 353 27.03 2.84 -3.22
C PRO A 353 27.35 4.35 -3.28
N LYS A 354 27.25 4.96 -4.46
CA LYS A 354 27.55 6.39 -4.68
C LYS A 354 26.37 7.21 -5.17
N THR A 355 25.24 6.59 -5.49
CA THR A 355 24.09 7.26 -6.10
C THR A 355 22.81 6.81 -5.40
N ALA A 356 22.03 7.76 -4.90
CA ALA A 356 20.78 7.50 -4.17
C ALA A 356 19.71 8.52 -4.53
N ALA A 357 18.44 8.16 -4.46
CA ALA A 357 17.37 9.14 -4.37
C ALA A 357 17.08 9.44 -2.90
N VAL A 358 16.88 10.72 -2.57
CA VAL A 358 16.71 11.18 -1.19
C VAL A 358 15.55 12.16 -1.10
N LEU A 359 14.62 11.91 -0.18
CA LEU A 359 13.53 12.80 0.14
C LEU A 359 13.87 13.58 1.41
N VAL A 360 13.83 14.90 1.33
CA VAL A 360 14.15 15.79 2.46
C VAL A 360 13.01 16.77 2.66
N PRO A 361 12.41 16.86 3.86
CA PRO A 361 11.43 17.89 4.19
C PRO A 361 11.98 19.28 3.91
N THR A 362 11.14 20.18 3.41
CA THR A 362 11.53 21.59 3.19
C THR A 362 11.80 22.32 4.51
N ASP A 363 11.17 21.87 5.59
CA ASP A 363 11.42 22.34 6.96
C ASP A 363 11.46 21.12 7.91
N PRO A 364 12.64 20.67 8.36
CA PRO A 364 12.78 19.52 9.24
C PRO A 364 12.29 19.79 10.67
N ASN A 365 11.82 21.01 10.98
CA ASN A 365 11.25 21.34 12.28
C ASN A 365 9.72 21.35 12.27
N LYS A 366 9.09 20.99 11.14
CA LYS A 366 7.63 20.91 11.01
C LYS A 366 7.21 19.48 10.71
N ALA A 367 6.31 18.96 11.52
CA ALA A 367 5.57 17.74 11.19
C ALA A 367 4.82 17.93 9.87
N PHE A 368 4.74 16.87 9.06
CA PHE A 368 3.94 16.81 7.83
C PHE A 368 4.26 17.89 6.77
N GLY A 369 5.49 18.36 6.71
CA GLY A 369 5.92 19.33 5.70
C GLY A 369 5.94 18.76 4.28
N ALA A 370 5.87 19.67 3.29
CA ALA A 370 6.28 19.34 1.93
C ALA A 370 7.74 18.84 1.94
N ALA A 371 8.10 18.00 0.98
CA ALA A 371 9.46 17.52 0.84
C ALA A 371 9.96 17.71 -0.58
N ASN A 372 11.27 17.78 -0.72
CA ASN A 372 11.95 17.84 -2.01
C ASN A 372 12.63 16.49 -2.26
N LEU A 373 12.50 16.00 -3.49
CA LEU A 373 13.19 14.80 -3.95
C LEU A 373 14.47 15.21 -4.65
N TYR A 374 15.58 14.65 -4.20
CA TYR A 374 16.90 14.86 -4.76
C TYR A 374 17.47 13.56 -5.33
N LEU A 375 18.25 13.68 -6.39
CA LEU A 375 19.24 12.69 -6.74
C LEU A 375 20.53 13.07 -6.03
N GLN A 376 21.07 12.18 -5.22
CA GLN A 376 22.34 12.34 -4.54
C GLN A 376 23.40 11.50 -5.26
N ALA A 377 24.53 12.10 -5.61
CA ALA A 377 25.69 11.40 -6.16
C ALA A 377 26.99 12.04 -5.67
N ASP A 378 27.96 11.22 -5.27
CA ASP A 378 29.27 11.67 -4.75
C ASP A 378 29.15 12.79 -3.69
N GLY A 379 28.18 12.66 -2.78
CA GLY A 379 27.93 13.61 -1.69
C GLY A 379 27.25 14.93 -2.09
N LYS A 380 26.90 15.12 -3.36
CA LYS A 380 26.15 16.28 -3.86
C LYS A 380 24.71 15.92 -4.15
N ARG A 381 23.80 16.90 -4.07
CA ARG A 381 22.37 16.74 -4.36
C ARG A 381 21.93 17.60 -5.52
N TRP A 382 21.12 17.02 -6.39
CA TRP A 382 20.45 17.68 -7.50
C TRP A 382 18.95 17.51 -7.33
N LEU A 383 18.23 18.62 -7.29
CA LEU A 383 16.77 18.62 -7.15
C LEU A 383 16.13 17.91 -8.36
N LEU A 384 15.37 16.86 -8.10
CA LEU A 384 14.55 16.16 -9.09
C LEU A 384 13.13 16.71 -9.13
N SER A 385 12.58 17.03 -7.96
CA SER A 385 11.21 17.50 -7.80
C SER A 385 11.02 18.26 -6.49
N GLU A 386 10.23 19.32 -6.55
CA GLU A 386 9.64 19.97 -5.38
C GLU A 386 8.31 19.30 -5.03
N ASP A 387 7.83 19.52 -3.80
CA ASP A 387 6.55 19.00 -3.30
C ASP A 387 6.35 17.50 -3.59
N ALA A 388 7.41 16.76 -3.35
CA ALA A 388 7.49 15.34 -3.59
C ALA A 388 7.10 14.55 -2.33
N SER A 389 6.55 13.36 -2.55
CA SER A 389 6.42 12.35 -1.50
C SER A 389 7.07 11.05 -1.95
N ALA A 390 7.53 10.27 -0.99
CA ALA A 390 8.00 8.92 -1.26
C ALA A 390 6.87 8.15 -1.96
N PRO A 391 7.18 7.32 -2.97
CA PRO A 391 6.20 6.47 -3.61
C PRO A 391 5.87 5.25 -2.76
N SER A 392 4.92 4.51 -3.31
CA SER A 392 4.52 3.18 -2.90
C SER A 392 5.45 2.03 -3.36
N GLY A 393 6.52 2.27 -4.13
CA GLY A 393 7.46 1.21 -4.56
C GLY A 393 8.64 1.68 -5.46
N PHE A 394 9.72 0.88 -5.52
CA PHE A 394 10.97 1.18 -6.26
C PHE A 394 11.72 -0.04 -6.80
N VAL A 395 12.67 0.21 -7.72
CA VAL A 395 13.59 -0.76 -8.33
C VAL A 395 15.00 -0.17 -8.52
N THR A 396 16.03 -0.95 -8.18
CA THR A 396 17.40 -0.81 -8.70
C THR A 396 17.60 -1.72 -9.93
N GLY A 397 18.34 -1.26 -10.94
CA GLY A 397 18.83 -2.17 -11.98
C GLY A 397 19.98 -3.01 -11.42
N ASP A 398 20.00 -4.31 -11.73
CA ASP A 398 21.20 -5.14 -11.65
C ASP A 398 21.93 -5.14 -12.99
#